data_AF-A0A015TZ47-F1
#
_entry.id   AF-A0A015TZ47-F1
#
_cell.length_a   1.000
_cell.length_b   1.000
_cell.length_c   1.000
_cell.angle_alpha   90.00
_cell.angle_beta   90.00
_cell.angle_gamma   90.00
#
_symmetry.space_group_name_H-M   'P 1'
#
loop_
_entity.id
_entity.type
_entity.pdbx_description
1 polymer ?
#
loop_
_entity_poly.entity_id
_entity_poly.type
_entity_poly.pdbx_seq_one_letter_code
_entity_poly.pdbx_strand_id
1 'polypeptide(L)'
;MTLRDTIQSVLSQSFPDIEYILVDGLSQDRTIKIVKEYEPLFQNRLKWVSEKDSGLYDAMNKGIRMATGDIIGIINSDDFYFRNDVITKIVEAFNDNNVQAIYGDV
;
A
#
# COMPACT_ATOMS: atom_id res chain seq x y z
N MET A 1 11.01 6.31 10.85
CA MET A 1 10.76 5.68 9.54
C MET A 1 10.51 6.75 8.51
N THR A 2 10.79 6.46 7.24
CA THR A 2 10.50 7.34 6.11
C THR A 2 9.58 6.64 5.11
N LEU A 3 8.81 7.41 4.33
CA LEU A 3 8.00 6.91 3.21
C LEU A 3 8.77 5.97 2.26
N ARG A 4 10.08 6.21 2.08
CA ARG A 4 10.94 5.36 1.26
C ARG A 4 11.04 3.95 1.81
N ASP A 5 11.12 3.80 3.14
CA ASP A 5 11.22 2.50 3.80
C ASP A 5 9.92 1.71 3.59
N THR A 6 8.76 2.37 3.71
CA THR A 6 7.45 1.78 3.42
C THR A 6 7.38 1.29 1.98
N ILE A 7 7.67 2.16 1.00
CA ILE A 7 7.64 1.80 -0.43
C ILE A 7 8.58 0.64 -0.72
N GLN A 8 9.81 0.68 -0.17
CA GLN A 8 10.80 -0.38 -0.36
C GLN A 8 10.32 -1.72 0.21
N SER A 9 9.65 -1.71 1.37
CA SER A 9 9.11 -2.93 1.99
C SER A 9 7.99 -3.57 1.19
N VAL A 10 7.20 -2.77 0.47
CA VAL A 10 6.16 -3.25 -0.45
C VAL A 10 6.80 -3.82 -1.72
N LEU A 11 7.80 -3.13 -2.28
CA LEU A 11 8.55 -3.62 -3.44
C LEU A 11 9.32 -4.91 -3.17
N SER A 12 9.76 -5.13 -1.93
CA SER A 12 10.52 -6.32 -1.55
C SER A 12 9.64 -7.54 -1.27
N GLN A 13 8.31 -7.42 -1.30
CA GLN A 13 7.42 -8.55 -1.07
C GLN A 13 7.59 -9.61 -2.16
N SER A 14 7.51 -10.88 -1.78
CA SER A 14 7.62 -12.03 -2.68
C SER A 14 6.39 -12.24 -3.55
N PHE A 15 5.26 -11.61 -3.20
CA PHE A 15 4.05 -11.70 -4.00
C PHE A 15 4.17 -10.81 -5.25
N PRO A 16 4.05 -11.36 -6.47
CA PRO A 16 4.36 -10.62 -7.69
C PRO A 16 3.29 -9.59 -8.08
N ASP A 17 2.03 -9.82 -7.71
CA ASP A 17 0.88 -9.05 -8.19
C ASP A 17 0.33 -8.10 -7.13
N ILE A 18 1.12 -7.09 -6.80
CA ILE A 18 0.76 -6.07 -5.81
C ILE A 18 0.40 -4.78 -6.54
N GLU A 19 -0.85 -4.34 -6.41
CA GLU A 19 -1.25 -2.97 -6.71
C GLU A 19 -0.96 -2.10 -5.49
N TYR A 20 -0.21 -1.02 -5.67
CA TYR A 20 0.12 -0.08 -4.60
C TYR A 20 -0.52 1.28 -4.87
N ILE A 21 -1.34 1.75 -3.93
CA ILE A 21 -2.11 2.99 -4.05
C ILE A 21 -1.69 3.95 -2.95
N LEU A 22 -1.17 5.10 -3.34
CA LEU A 22 -0.77 6.15 -2.41
C LEU A 22 -1.75 7.33 -2.48
N VAL A 23 -2.35 7.65 -1.35
CA VAL A 23 -3.24 8.80 -1.22
C VAL A 23 -2.54 9.86 -0.39
N ASP A 24 -2.27 11.00 -1.02
CA ASP A 24 -1.57 12.14 -0.45
C ASP A 24 -2.53 13.29 -0.17
N GLY A 25 -2.61 13.74 1.09
CA GLY A 25 -3.55 14.77 1.55
C GLY A 25 -3.12 16.22 1.29
N LEU A 26 -2.50 16.50 0.14
CA LEU A 26 -1.72 17.74 -0.14
C LEU A 26 -0.59 17.95 0.86
N SER A 27 0.28 16.96 0.98
CA SER A 27 1.50 17.16 1.76
C SER A 27 2.31 18.32 1.18
N GLN A 28 2.77 19.24 2.03
CA GLN A 28 3.66 20.34 1.61
C GLN A 28 5.10 19.87 1.35
N ASP A 29 5.33 18.57 1.35
CA ASP A 29 6.65 17.95 1.37
C ASP A 29 7.03 17.33 0.02
N ARG A 30 8.10 16.52 0.04
CA ARG A 30 8.66 15.85 -1.14
C ARG A 30 8.00 14.50 -1.44
N THR A 31 6.85 14.19 -0.86
CA THR A 31 6.15 12.89 -1.02
C THR A 31 5.95 12.53 -2.48
N ILE A 32 5.35 13.42 -3.28
CA ILE A 32 5.12 13.17 -4.72
C ILE A 32 6.42 13.00 -5.50
N LYS A 33 7.50 13.69 -5.10
CA LYS A 33 8.81 13.50 -5.72
C LYS A 33 9.35 12.09 -5.45
N ILE A 34 9.24 11.62 -4.21
CA ILE A 34 9.64 10.26 -3.85
C ILE A 34 8.80 9.25 -4.64
N VAL A 35 7.48 9.38 -4.66
CA VAL A 35 6.58 8.46 -5.39
C VAL A 35 6.99 8.33 -6.86
N LYS A 36 7.29 9.45 -7.53
CA LYS A 36 7.76 9.46 -8.92
C LYS A 36 9.14 8.80 -9.11
N GLU A 37 10.02 8.84 -8.11
CA GLU A 37 11.32 8.14 -8.17
C GLU A 37 11.13 6.61 -8.18
N TYR A 38 10.10 6.09 -7.53
CA TYR A 38 9.83 4.65 -7.43
C TYR A 38 8.81 4.12 -8.44
N GLU A 39 8.00 4.98 -9.06
CA GLU A 39 6.99 4.62 -10.06
C GLU A 39 7.47 3.65 -11.16
N PRO A 40 8.69 3.81 -11.73
CA PRO A 40 9.20 2.86 -12.73
C PRO A 40 9.40 1.43 -12.21
N LEU A 41 9.67 1.27 -10.91
CA LEU A 41 9.93 -0.03 -10.28
C LEU A 41 8.65 -0.86 -10.11
N PHE A 42 7.49 -0.20 -10.06
CA PHE A 42 6.19 -0.87 -9.93
C PHE A 42 5.58 -1.32 -11.26
N GLN A 43 6.22 -1.03 -12.40
CA GLN A 43 5.75 -1.48 -13.72
C GLN A 43 4.26 -1.15 -13.98
N ASN A 44 3.85 0.09 -13.71
CA ASN A 44 2.47 0.60 -13.80
C ASN A 44 1.47 0.07 -12.73
N ARG A 45 1.93 -0.66 -11.72
CA ARG A 45 1.10 -1.08 -10.57
C ARG A 45 1.05 -0.07 -9.42
N LEU A 46 1.76 1.06 -9.56
CA LEU A 46 1.70 2.18 -8.64
C LEU A 46 0.66 3.18 -9.13
N LYS A 47 -0.36 3.45 -8.32
CA LYS A 47 -1.30 4.55 -8.50
C LYS A 47 -1.13 5.54 -7.36
N TRP A 48 -1.33 6.82 -7.63
CA TRP A 48 -1.32 7.82 -6.57
C TRP A 48 -2.25 8.98 -6.89
N VAL A 49 -2.73 9.64 -5.85
CA VAL A 49 -3.56 10.84 -5.92
C VAL A 49 -3.08 11.83 -4.86
N SER A 50 -3.02 13.11 -5.20
CA SER A 50 -2.64 14.19 -4.28
C SER A 50 -3.74 15.24 -4.28
N GLU A 51 -4.58 15.22 -3.25
CA GLU A 51 -5.76 16.06 -3.14
C GLU A 51 -5.99 16.47 -1.69
N LYS A 52 -6.81 17.50 -1.47
CA LYS A 52 -7.13 17.90 -0.11
C LYS A 52 -8.00 16.81 0.53
N ASP A 53 -7.57 16.32 1.67
CA ASP A 53 -8.31 15.32 2.42
C ASP A 53 -8.96 15.95 3.66
N SER A 54 -10.10 15.40 4.08
CA SER A 54 -10.77 15.82 5.33
C SER A 54 -10.37 14.99 6.55
N GLY A 55 -9.34 14.14 6.41
CA GLY A 55 -8.80 13.28 7.47
C GLY A 55 -8.39 11.90 6.95
N LEU A 56 -7.87 11.04 7.84
CA LEU A 56 -7.35 9.70 7.50
C LEU A 56 -8.38 8.81 6.81
N TYR A 57 -9.63 8.81 7.28
CA TYR A 57 -10.70 7.99 6.70
C TYR A 57 -11.08 8.44 5.28
N ASP A 58 -10.95 9.73 4.98
CA ASP A 58 -11.20 10.24 3.63
C ASP A 58 -10.13 9.71 2.66
N ALA A 59 -8.86 9.76 3.09
CA ALA A 59 -7.74 9.18 2.34
C ALA A 59 -7.92 7.67 2.10
N MET A 60 -8.26 6.91 3.15
CA MET A 60 -8.54 5.47 3.05
C MET A 60 -9.68 5.18 2.06
N ASN A 61 -10.79 5.91 2.15
CA ASN A 61 -11.94 5.71 1.25
C ASN A 61 -11.59 6.01 -0.21
N LYS A 62 -10.77 7.03 -0.48
CA LYS A 62 -10.26 7.32 -1.83
C LYS A 62 -9.42 6.17 -2.36
N GLY A 63 -8.48 5.67 -1.54
CA GLY A 63 -7.63 4.54 -1.90
C GLY A 63 -8.44 3.28 -2.21
N ILE A 64 -9.40 2.93 -1.35
CA ILE A 64 -10.30 1.79 -1.54
C ILE A 64 -11.09 1.92 -2.85
N ARG A 65 -11.58 3.11 -3.20
CA ARG A 65 -12.32 3.33 -4.47
C ARG A 65 -11.45 3.20 -5.71
N MET A 66 -10.14 3.42 -5.59
CA MET A 66 -9.18 3.29 -6.68
C MET A 66 -8.65 1.85 -6.84
N ALA A 67 -8.79 1.04 -5.79
CA ALA A 67 -8.33 -0.34 -5.75
C ALA A 67 -9.11 -1.22 -6.73
N THR A 68 -8.37 -2.11 -7.39
CA THR A 68 -8.90 -3.06 -8.37
C THR A 68 -8.60 -4.51 -8.03
N GLY A 69 -7.73 -4.75 -7.03
CA GLY A 69 -7.43 -6.09 -6.53
C GLY A 69 -8.53 -6.71 -5.68
N ASP A 70 -8.47 -8.03 -5.52
CA ASP A 70 -9.44 -8.83 -4.76
C ASP A 70 -9.29 -8.67 -3.23
N ILE A 71 -8.07 -8.37 -2.77
CA ILE A 71 -7.73 -8.19 -1.36
C ILE A 71 -7.20 -6.77 -1.16
N ILE A 72 -7.80 -6.04 -0.22
CA ILE A 72 -7.38 -4.69 0.13
C ILE A 72 -6.61 -4.73 1.45
N GLY A 73 -5.33 -4.36 1.40
CA GLY A 73 -4.50 -4.11 2.56
C GLY A 73 -4.30 -2.61 2.78
N ILE A 74 -4.38 -2.16 4.03
CA ILE A 74 -4.12 -0.77 4.40
C ILE A 74 -2.84 -0.73 5.24
N ILE A 75 -1.87 0.08 4.81
CA ILE A 75 -0.61 0.32 5.52
C ILE A 75 -0.42 1.82 5.67
N ASN A 76 0.00 2.28 6.85
CA ASN A 76 0.32 3.68 7.06
C ASN A 76 1.67 4.04 6.44
N SER A 77 1.86 5.32 6.12
CA SER A 77 3.08 5.82 5.46
C SER A 77 4.32 5.83 6.36
N ASP A 78 4.15 5.58 7.65
CA ASP A 78 5.20 5.43 8.64
C ASP A 78 5.45 3.97 9.02
N ASP A 79 4.69 3.00 8.50
CA ASP A 79 4.83 1.56 8.75
C ASP A 79 5.60 0.84 7.62
N PHE A 80 6.09 -0.36 7.88
CA PHE A 80 6.71 -1.23 6.85
C PHE A 80 6.52 -2.71 7.18
N TYR A 81 6.60 -3.56 6.16
CA TYR A 81 6.60 -5.01 6.36
C TYR A 81 8.01 -5.49 6.75
N PHE A 82 8.15 -6.11 7.93
CA PHE A 82 9.45 -6.62 8.40
C PHE A 82 9.94 -7.82 7.58
N ARG A 83 9.02 -8.64 7.06
CA ARG A 83 9.33 -9.81 6.23
C ARG A 83 8.82 -9.59 4.81
N ASN A 84 9.50 -10.23 3.86
CA ASN A 84 9.14 -10.18 2.44
C ASN A 84 8.01 -11.16 2.08
N ASP A 85 7.63 -12.07 2.98
CA ASP A 85 6.59 -13.09 2.74
C ASP A 85 5.23 -12.74 3.37
N VAL A 86 5.06 -11.52 3.88
CA VAL A 86 3.84 -11.11 4.60
C VAL A 86 2.64 -11.13 3.66
N ILE A 87 2.72 -10.48 2.50
CA ILE A 87 1.60 -10.44 1.55
C ILE A 87 1.30 -11.84 1.01
N THR A 88 2.33 -12.64 0.71
CA THR A 88 2.15 -14.03 0.27
C THR A 88 1.33 -14.83 1.28
N LYS A 89 1.65 -14.74 2.58
CA LYS A 89 0.89 -15.43 3.63
C LYS A 89 -0.55 -14.94 3.78
N ILE A 90 -0.77 -13.64 3.62
CA ILE A 90 -2.12 -13.07 3.66
C ILE A 90 -2.95 -13.67 2.52
N VAL A 91 -2.43 -13.64 1.29
CA VAL A 91 -3.09 -14.23 0.12
C VAL A 91 -3.34 -15.73 0.32
N GLU A 92 -2.35 -16.47 0.82
CA GLU A 92 -2.48 -17.90 1.09
C GLU A 92 -3.59 -18.21 2.11
N ALA A 93 -3.72 -17.40 3.15
CA ALA A 93 -4.74 -17.57 4.17
C ALA A 93 -6.16 -17.21 3.65
N PHE A 94 -6.28 -16.33 2.66
CA PHE A 94 -7.54 -16.08 1.96
C PHE A 94 -7.94 -17.20 0.97
N ASN A 95 -7.10 -18.22 0.74
CA ASN A 95 -7.53 -19.41 -0.01
C ASN A 95 -8.60 -20.22 0.74
N ASP A 96 -8.73 -20.04 2.06
CA ASP A 96 -9.90 -20.51 2.80
C ASP A 96 -11.03 -19.48 2.65
N ASN A 97 -12.05 -19.83 1.85
CA ASN A 97 -13.22 -18.97 1.59
C ASN A 97 -14.03 -18.61 2.86
N ASN A 98 -13.74 -19.20 4.02
CA ASN A 98 -14.34 -18.81 5.29
C ASN A 98 -13.60 -17.66 5.99
N VAL A 99 -12.43 -17.27 5.51
CA VAL A 99 -11.64 -16.18 6.10
C VAL A 99 -12.10 -14.85 5.53
N GLN A 100 -12.64 -13.99 6.40
CA GLN A 100 -13.12 -12.65 6.04
C GLN A 100 -12.15 -11.53 6.43
N ALA A 101 -11.23 -11.78 7.37
CA ALA A 101 -10.24 -10.82 7.82
C ALA A 101 -9.01 -11.53 8.40
N ILE A 102 -7.84 -10.94 8.18
CA ILE A 102 -6.55 -11.40 8.71
C ILE A 102 -5.87 -10.18 9.36
N TYR A 103 -5.33 -10.35 10.55
CA TYR A 103 -4.46 -9.36 11.19
C TYR A 103 -3.09 -9.99 11.46
N GLY A 104 -2.02 -9.21 11.26
CA GLY A 104 -0.66 -9.61 11.62
C GLY A 104 -0.32 -9.15 13.03
N ASP A 105 0.53 -9.90 13.72
CA ASP A 105 1.20 -9.49 14.95
C ASP A 105 2.60 -8.94 14.60
N VAL A 106 3.05 -7.93 15.34
CA VAL A 106 4.24 -7.11 15.03
C VAL A 106 5.52 -7.75 15.55
#